data_AF-A0A357G1T2-F1
#
_entry.id   AF-A0A357G1T2-F1
#
_cell.length_a   1.000
_cell.length_b   1.000
_cell.length_c   1.000
_cell.angle_alpha   90.00
_cell.angle_beta   90.00
_cell.angle_gamma   90.00
#
_symmetry.space_group_name_H-M   'P 1'
#
loop_
_entity.id
_entity.type
_entity.pdbx_description
1 polymer ?
#
loop_
_entity_poly.entity_id
_entity_poly.type
_entity_poly.pdbx_seq_one_letter_code
_entity_poly.pdbx_strand_id
1 'polypeptide(L)'
;MNAARKIWNGWSLTARMLTLVLSLFSGMLLLIGASQAGNAVGLKENTVVTDNNIKLGDVFYGLEGGADKVLGPAPQPGTDMVLNARTLMRVAIALDVPWRPTSTADQVVLSRAATTVCSESIKDELRKALAAKGLAGKYDLDFLGQAPEITLPHDQPATFDITEVSFDPEKDTFTANLSAPSGGN
;
A
#
# COMPACT_ATOMS: atom_id res chain seq x y z
N MET A 1 -30.95 -55.99 -64.83
CA MET A 1 -31.71 -56.05 -63.55
C MET A 1 -30.70 -56.35 -62.44
N ASN A 2 -30.61 -55.46 -61.45
CA ASN A 2 -29.90 -55.57 -60.16
C ASN A 2 -28.36 -55.48 -60.11
N ALA A 3 -27.83 -54.26 -60.17
CA ALA A 3 -26.45 -53.93 -59.77
C ALA A 3 -26.40 -52.73 -58.78
N ALA A 4 -27.31 -52.68 -57.79
CA ALA A 4 -27.49 -51.45 -57.00
C ALA A 4 -27.57 -51.61 -55.47
N ARG A 5 -27.25 -52.76 -54.87
CA ARG A 5 -27.50 -52.93 -53.41
C ARG A 5 -26.52 -53.86 -52.69
N LYS A 6 -25.21 -53.59 -52.71
CA LYS A 6 -24.32 -54.36 -51.82
C LYS A 6 -22.96 -53.75 -51.49
N ILE A 7 -22.87 -52.43 -51.25
CA ILE A 7 -21.59 -51.83 -50.80
C ILE A 7 -21.74 -50.92 -49.57
N TRP A 8 -22.84 -51.03 -48.81
CA TRP A 8 -23.12 -50.04 -47.77
C TRP A 8 -23.10 -50.50 -46.32
N ASN A 9 -22.74 -51.75 -46.00
CA ASN A 9 -22.65 -52.19 -44.60
C ASN A 9 -21.53 -53.23 -44.41
N GLY A 10 -20.28 -52.75 -44.44
CA GLY A 10 -19.08 -53.57 -44.21
C GLY A 10 -18.29 -53.20 -42.96
N TRP A 11 -18.84 -52.39 -42.05
CA TRP A 11 -18.21 -52.20 -40.75
C TRP A 11 -18.55 -53.39 -39.87
N SER A 12 -17.59 -54.30 -39.71
CA SER A 12 -17.66 -55.37 -38.71
C SER A 12 -17.95 -54.76 -37.34
N LEU A 13 -18.75 -55.45 -36.51
CA LEU A 13 -19.04 -55.01 -35.13
C LEU A 13 -17.76 -54.67 -34.35
N THR A 14 -16.64 -55.28 -34.71
CA THR A 14 -15.30 -54.99 -34.18
C THR A 14 -14.81 -53.57 -34.50
N ALA A 15 -15.04 -53.04 -35.71
CA ALA A 15 -14.66 -51.68 -36.08
C ALA A 15 -15.50 -50.63 -35.34
N ARG A 16 -16.81 -50.91 -35.14
CA ARG A 16 -17.73 -50.05 -34.39
C ARG A 16 -17.43 -50.05 -32.88
N MET A 17 -17.08 -51.20 -32.30
CA MET A 17 -16.62 -51.28 -30.91
C MET A 17 -15.28 -50.56 -30.74
N LEU A 18 -14.34 -50.72 -31.68
CA LEU A 18 -13.04 -50.04 -31.62
C LEU A 18 -13.20 -48.52 -31.66
N THR A 19 -14.09 -47.98 -32.51
CA THR A 19 -14.38 -46.53 -32.54
C THR A 19 -15.06 -46.03 -31.28
N LEU A 20 -15.94 -46.82 -30.65
CA LEU A 20 -16.58 -46.46 -29.38
C LEU A 20 -15.58 -46.46 -28.22
N VAL A 21 -14.72 -47.47 -28.13
CA VAL A 21 -13.67 -47.55 -27.10
C VAL A 21 -12.64 -46.44 -27.28
N LEU A 22 -12.26 -46.12 -28.52
CA LEU A 22 -11.33 -45.02 -28.82
C LEU A 22 -11.95 -43.64 -28.53
N SER A 23 -13.24 -43.45 -28.77
CA SER A 23 -13.97 -42.22 -28.41
C SER A 23 -14.18 -42.08 -26.90
N LEU A 24 -14.39 -43.18 -26.18
CA LEU A 24 -14.43 -43.21 -24.71
C LEU A 24 -13.06 -42.92 -24.09
N PHE A 25 -11.98 -43.45 -24.67
CA PHE A 25 -10.61 -43.12 -24.25
C PHE A 25 -10.25 -41.65 -24.56
N SER A 26 -10.68 -41.12 -25.70
CA SER A 26 -10.46 -39.72 -26.06
C SER A 26 -11.28 -38.75 -25.20
N GLY A 27 -12.47 -39.17 -24.74
CA GLY A 27 -13.28 -38.40 -23.78
C GLY A 27 -12.69 -38.41 -22.37
N MET A 28 -12.03 -39.50 -21.97
CA MET A 28 -11.42 -39.63 -20.64
C MET A 28 -10.07 -38.90 -20.52
N LEU A 29 -9.39 -38.63 -21.64
CA LEU A 29 -8.12 -37.88 -21.65
C LEU A 29 -8.29 -36.35 -21.55
N LEU A 30 -9.51 -35.83 -21.73
CA LEU A 30 -9.81 -34.38 -21.62
C LEU A 30 -10.14 -33.92 -20.18
N LEU A 31 -10.08 -34.81 -19.20
CA LEU A 31 -10.35 -34.53 -17.79
C LEU A 31 -9.09 -34.43 -16.90
N ILE A 32 -7.89 -34.48 -17.50
CA ILE A 32 -6.65 -34.14 -16.77
C ILE A 32 -6.65 -32.62 -16.61
N GLY A 33 -7.24 -32.20 -15.50
CA GLY A 33 -7.58 -30.83 -15.19
C GLY A 33 -6.40 -29.88 -15.32
N ALA A 34 -6.68 -28.72 -15.92
CA ALA A 34 -5.91 -27.53 -15.65
C ALA A 34 -6.00 -27.28 -14.13
N SER A 35 -4.98 -27.69 -13.38
CA SER A 35 -4.72 -27.11 -12.08
C SER A 35 -4.38 -25.65 -12.35
N GLN A 36 -5.40 -24.78 -12.33
CA GLN A 36 -5.16 -23.36 -12.21
C GLN A 36 -4.44 -23.21 -10.87
N ALA A 37 -3.13 -22.98 -10.92
CA ALA A 37 -2.40 -22.48 -9.77
C ALA A 37 -3.00 -21.11 -9.45
N GLY A 38 -4.09 -21.11 -8.68
CA GLY A 38 -4.60 -19.89 -8.09
C GLY A 38 -3.48 -19.32 -7.25
N ASN A 39 -3.11 -18.06 -7.49
CA ASN A 39 -2.17 -17.38 -6.62
C ASN A 39 -2.77 -17.38 -5.22
N ALA A 40 -2.24 -18.22 -4.33
CA ALA A 40 -2.74 -18.30 -2.97
C ALA A 40 -2.55 -16.93 -2.32
N VAL A 41 -3.62 -16.41 -1.71
CA VAL A 41 -3.53 -15.13 -1.01
C VAL A 41 -2.57 -15.30 0.17
N GLY A 42 -1.53 -14.46 0.19
CA GLY A 42 -0.52 -14.46 1.22
C GLY A 42 -0.44 -13.14 1.98
N LEU A 43 0.36 -13.15 3.04
CA LEU A 43 0.56 -12.01 3.92
C LEU A 43 1.90 -11.33 3.62
N LYS A 44 1.93 -9.99 3.51
CA LYS A 44 3.18 -9.24 3.45
C LYS A 44 3.79 -9.10 4.85
N GLU A 45 5.10 -9.25 5.01
CA GLU A 45 5.74 -9.09 6.32
C GLU A 45 5.96 -7.60 6.67
N ASN A 46 6.45 -6.83 5.70
CA ASN A 46 6.72 -5.41 5.83
C ASN A 46 6.17 -4.67 4.60
N THR A 47 5.58 -3.50 4.80
CA THR A 47 5.10 -2.65 3.70
C THR A 47 5.23 -1.18 4.07
N VAL A 48 5.75 -0.39 3.12
CA VAL A 48 5.79 1.06 3.23
C VAL A 48 4.51 1.62 2.64
N VAL A 49 3.71 2.30 3.46
CA VAL A 49 2.46 2.96 3.06
C VAL A 49 2.78 4.41 2.70
N THR A 50 2.32 4.85 1.53
CA THR A 50 2.46 6.25 1.08
C THR A 50 1.21 7.07 1.40
N ASP A 51 0.03 6.46 1.20
CA ASP A 51 -1.26 7.13 1.34
C ASP A 51 -1.65 7.39 2.80
N ASN A 52 -2.63 8.28 3.00
CA ASN A 52 -3.22 8.54 4.33
C ASN A 52 -3.96 7.35 4.94
N ASN A 53 -4.31 6.38 4.11
CA ASN A 53 -5.09 5.22 4.50
C ASN A 53 -4.38 3.94 4.06
N ILE A 54 -4.46 2.93 4.91
CA ILE A 54 -3.99 1.58 4.60
C ILE A 54 -5.04 0.91 3.72
N LYS A 55 -4.58 0.30 2.64
CA LYS A 55 -5.42 -0.46 1.72
C LYS A 55 -5.20 -1.96 1.93
N LEU A 56 -6.15 -2.76 1.43
CA LEU A 56 -6.08 -4.21 1.54
C LEU A 56 -4.83 -4.79 0.86
N GLY A 57 -4.43 -4.20 -0.27
CA GLY A 57 -3.22 -4.55 -1.00
C GLY A 57 -1.92 -4.21 -0.27
N ASP A 58 -1.95 -3.37 0.77
CA ASP A 58 -0.78 -3.09 1.61
C ASP A 58 -0.52 -4.23 2.60
N VAL A 59 -1.51 -5.10 2.83
CA VAL A 59 -1.46 -6.17 3.83
C VAL A 59 -1.35 -7.54 3.17
N PHE A 60 -2.13 -7.78 2.11
CA PHE A 60 -2.19 -9.07 1.41
C PHE A 60 -1.68 -8.95 -0.03
N TYR A 61 -1.13 -10.06 -0.55
CA TYR A 61 -0.77 -10.20 -1.97
C TYR A 61 -1.51 -11.41 -2.57
N GLY A 62 -1.54 -11.50 -3.91
CA GLY A 62 -2.28 -12.56 -4.59
C GLY A 62 -3.80 -12.38 -4.58
N LEU A 63 -4.29 -11.18 -4.29
CA LEU A 63 -5.71 -10.84 -4.31
C LEU A 63 -6.27 -10.89 -5.75
N GLU A 64 -7.45 -11.49 -5.92
CA GLU A 64 -8.17 -11.50 -7.21
C GLU A 64 -8.88 -10.16 -7.48
N GLY A 65 -8.98 -9.29 -6.48
CA GLY A 65 -9.58 -7.96 -6.57
C GLY A 65 -9.64 -7.25 -5.21
N GLY A 66 -10.05 -5.97 -5.22
CA GLY A 66 -10.29 -5.22 -3.98
C GLY A 66 -9.04 -4.73 -3.26
N ALA A 67 -7.86 -4.76 -3.91
CA ALA A 67 -6.61 -4.27 -3.35
C ALA A 67 -6.69 -2.81 -2.85
N ASP A 68 -7.49 -1.97 -3.50
CA ASP A 68 -7.66 -0.56 -3.14
C ASP A 68 -8.62 -0.30 -1.96
N LYS A 69 -9.21 -1.35 -1.39
CA LYS A 69 -10.19 -1.21 -0.31
C LYS A 69 -9.52 -0.71 0.96
N VAL A 70 -10.00 0.42 1.47
CA VAL A 70 -9.47 1.06 2.69
C VAL A 70 -9.79 0.23 3.93
N LEU A 71 -8.76 -0.06 4.72
CA LEU A 71 -8.84 -0.74 6.01
C LEU A 71 -8.95 0.24 7.18
N GLY A 72 -8.29 1.39 7.07
CA GLY A 72 -8.24 2.39 8.12
C GLY A 72 -7.12 3.42 7.91
N PRO A 73 -6.93 4.33 8.88
CA PRO A 73 -5.89 5.34 8.81
C PRO A 73 -4.50 4.71 8.87
N ALA A 74 -3.57 5.23 8.07
CA ALA A 74 -2.16 4.86 8.14
C ALA A 74 -1.47 5.40 9.41
N PRO A 75 -0.34 4.80 9.84
CA PRO A 75 0.47 5.38 10.92
C PRO A 75 0.89 6.81 10.59
N GLN A 76 1.35 7.54 11.62
CA GLN A 76 1.94 8.85 11.40
C GLN A 76 3.20 8.71 10.52
N PRO A 77 3.53 9.71 9.68
CA PRO A 77 4.78 9.70 8.93
C PRO A 77 5.99 9.45 9.84
N GLY A 78 6.90 8.57 9.42
CA GLY A 78 8.11 8.20 10.17
C GLY A 78 7.86 7.20 11.30
N THR A 79 6.64 6.67 11.43
CA THR A 79 6.28 5.68 12.45
C THR A 79 5.80 4.38 11.84
N ASP A 80 5.84 3.34 12.66
CA ASP A 80 5.42 1.98 12.29
C ASP A 80 4.13 1.59 13.03
N MET A 81 3.32 0.76 12.39
CA MET A 81 2.16 0.11 12.98
C MET A 81 2.19 -1.38 12.70
N VAL A 82 1.90 -2.19 13.71
CA VAL A 82 1.86 -3.65 13.59
C VAL A 82 0.42 -4.17 13.59
N LEU A 83 0.06 -4.89 12.54
CA LEU A 83 -1.18 -5.66 12.49
C LEU A 83 -0.89 -7.12 12.82
N ASN A 84 -1.36 -7.59 13.98
CA ASN A 84 -1.16 -8.97 14.42
C ASN A 84 -2.14 -9.95 13.76
N ALA A 85 -1.85 -11.25 13.87
CA ALA A 85 -2.65 -12.35 13.32
C ALA A 85 -4.16 -12.25 13.62
N ARG A 86 -4.54 -11.83 14.83
CA ARG A 86 -5.96 -11.70 15.21
C ARG A 86 -6.64 -10.58 14.44
N THR A 87 -6.00 -9.43 14.32
CA THR A 87 -6.52 -8.30 13.54
C THR A 87 -6.60 -8.68 12.05
N LEU A 88 -5.55 -9.29 11.52
CA LEU A 88 -5.49 -9.75 10.13
C LEU A 88 -6.58 -10.77 9.82
N MET A 89 -6.85 -11.71 10.73
CA MET A 89 -7.93 -12.69 10.55
C MET A 89 -9.30 -12.00 10.53
N ARG A 90 -9.52 -10.99 11.37
CA ARG A 90 -10.77 -10.21 11.35
C ARG A 90 -10.94 -9.46 10.03
N VAL A 91 -9.87 -8.86 9.52
CA VAL A 91 -9.88 -8.18 8.21
C VAL A 91 -10.18 -9.19 7.10
N ALA A 92 -9.53 -10.35 7.11
CA ALA A 92 -9.74 -11.39 6.11
C ALA A 92 -11.19 -11.89 6.09
N ILE A 93 -11.78 -12.18 7.26
CA ILE A 93 -13.20 -12.56 7.37
C ILE A 93 -14.12 -11.44 6.89
N ALA A 94 -13.89 -10.20 7.32
CA ALA A 94 -14.76 -9.07 7.00
C ALA A 94 -14.76 -8.71 5.50
N LEU A 95 -13.68 -9.03 4.79
CA LEU A 95 -13.46 -8.69 3.39
C LEU A 95 -13.45 -9.91 2.47
N ASP A 96 -13.83 -11.08 2.99
CA ASP A 96 -13.87 -12.36 2.27
C ASP A 96 -12.55 -12.71 1.57
N VAL A 97 -11.44 -12.38 2.23
CA VAL A 97 -10.10 -12.72 1.74
C VAL A 97 -9.80 -14.16 2.17
N PRO A 98 -9.45 -15.07 1.24
CA PRO A 98 -9.22 -16.49 1.53
C PRO A 98 -7.84 -16.72 2.18
N TRP A 99 -7.54 -15.97 3.24
CA TRP A 99 -6.33 -16.05 4.03
C TRP A 99 -6.63 -16.54 5.44
N ARG A 100 -5.70 -17.33 6.00
CA ARG A 100 -5.73 -17.76 7.40
C ARG A 100 -4.31 -17.67 7.99
N PRO A 101 -4.18 -17.33 9.28
CA PRO A 101 -2.88 -17.33 9.94
C PRO A 101 -2.31 -18.75 9.98
N THR A 102 -1.03 -18.87 9.65
CA THR A 102 -0.24 -20.09 9.82
C THR A 102 0.21 -20.24 11.27
N SER A 103 0.45 -19.10 11.94
CA SER A 103 0.84 -19.07 13.35
C SER A 103 0.26 -17.84 14.07
N THR A 104 0.36 -17.83 15.41
CA THR A 104 0.03 -16.63 16.19
C THR A 104 1.07 -15.52 16.05
N ALA A 105 2.24 -15.82 15.48
CA ALA A 105 3.31 -14.85 15.23
C ALA A 105 3.13 -14.10 13.91
N ASP A 106 2.17 -14.50 13.07
CA ASP A 106 1.90 -13.84 11.80
C ASP A 106 1.54 -12.37 12.05
N GLN A 107 2.23 -11.47 11.38
CA GLN A 107 2.03 -10.02 11.51
C GLN A 107 2.45 -9.30 10.23
N VAL A 108 1.92 -8.09 10.06
CA VAL A 108 2.39 -7.13 9.07
C VAL A 108 2.88 -5.89 9.79
N VAL A 109 4.09 -5.45 9.46
CA VAL A 109 4.64 -4.16 9.88
C VAL A 109 4.42 -3.15 8.76
N LEU A 110 3.56 -2.18 9.02
CA LEU A 110 3.26 -1.07 8.13
C LEU A 110 4.08 0.13 8.55
N SER A 111 5.05 0.54 7.75
CA SER A 111 5.84 1.75 7.97
C SER A 111 5.35 2.87 7.08
N ARG A 112 5.46 4.11 7.54
CA ARG A 112 5.11 5.27 6.71
C ARG A 112 6.34 6.10 6.41
N ALA A 113 6.71 6.16 5.12
CA ALA A 113 7.83 6.99 4.69
C ALA A 113 7.57 8.46 5.02
N ALA A 114 8.62 9.14 5.46
CA ALA A 114 8.56 10.54 5.85
C ALA A 114 9.69 11.35 5.24
N THR A 115 9.40 12.64 5.07
CA THR A 115 10.38 13.68 4.78
C THR A 115 10.42 14.64 5.96
N THR A 116 11.61 14.97 6.43
CA THR A 116 11.81 15.85 7.59
C THR A 116 12.14 17.28 7.14
N VAL A 117 11.49 18.27 7.76
CA VAL A 117 11.95 19.67 7.78
C VAL A 117 12.85 19.85 9.00
N CYS A 118 14.14 20.08 8.76
CA CYS A 118 15.12 20.27 9.83
C CYS A 118 15.07 21.67 10.44
N SER A 119 15.54 21.76 11.68
CA SER A 119 15.51 22.99 12.47
C SER A 119 16.37 24.11 11.86
N GLU A 120 17.44 23.75 11.14
CA GLU A 120 18.33 24.69 10.45
C GLU A 120 17.59 25.42 9.32
N SER A 121 16.80 24.68 8.53
CA SER A 121 15.96 25.28 7.48
C SER A 121 14.94 26.24 8.08
N ILE A 122 14.34 25.87 9.22
CA ILE A 122 13.42 26.72 9.98
C ILE A 122 14.12 27.99 10.47
N LYS A 123 15.34 27.89 11.03
CA LYS A 123 16.13 29.06 11.46
C LYS A 123 16.43 30.00 10.30
N ASP A 124 16.82 29.47 9.14
CA ASP A 124 17.14 30.29 7.97
C ASP A 124 15.93 31.07 7.46
N GLU A 125 14.75 30.46 7.45
CA GLU A 125 13.52 31.15 7.03
C GLU A 125 13.04 32.15 8.08
N LEU A 126 13.16 31.83 9.38
CA LEU A 126 12.88 32.76 10.48
C LEU A 126 13.78 34.00 10.42
N ARG A 127 15.06 33.85 10.06
CA ARG A 127 15.97 35.00 9.88
C ARG A 127 15.43 35.96 8.82
N LYS A 128 14.95 35.44 7.69
CA LYS A 128 14.36 36.27 6.62
C LYS A 128 13.07 36.95 7.09
N ALA A 129 12.20 36.22 7.77
CA ALA A 129 10.93 36.75 8.28
C ALA A 129 11.13 37.84 9.34
N LEU A 130 12.08 37.65 10.26
CA LEU A 130 12.44 38.64 11.29
C LEU A 130 13.13 39.88 10.68
N ALA A 131 14.00 39.68 9.68
CA ALA A 131 14.60 40.80 8.94
C ALA A 131 13.53 41.67 8.25
N ALA A 132 12.50 41.05 7.68
CA ALA A 132 11.36 41.76 7.09
C ALA A 132 10.53 42.55 8.12
N LYS A 133 10.54 42.15 9.39
CA LYS A 133 9.93 42.88 10.51
C LYS A 133 10.81 43.98 11.10
N GLY A 134 12.01 44.21 10.55
CA GLY A 134 12.91 45.27 10.97
C GLY A 134 13.96 44.84 11.99
N LEU A 135 14.08 43.55 12.30
CA LEU A 135 15.20 43.03 13.09
C LEU A 135 16.46 43.02 12.20
N ALA A 136 17.26 44.08 12.28
CA ALA A 136 18.50 44.24 11.53
C ALA A 136 19.71 44.20 12.48
N GLY A 137 20.76 43.46 12.11
CA GLY A 137 21.99 43.38 12.89
C GLY A 137 22.58 41.98 12.96
N LYS A 138 23.61 41.81 13.80
CA LYS A 138 24.15 40.49 14.13
C LYS A 138 23.42 39.95 15.35
N TYR A 139 22.66 38.89 15.15
CA TYR A 139 21.98 38.14 16.20
C TYR A 139 22.14 36.65 15.91
N ASP A 140 22.04 35.85 16.96
CA ASP A 140 21.89 34.40 16.83
C ASP A 140 20.47 34.03 17.24
N LEU A 141 19.90 33.04 16.55
CA LEU A 141 18.58 32.53 16.85
C LEU A 141 18.71 31.18 17.53
N ASP A 142 18.12 31.08 18.72
CA ASP A 142 18.01 29.81 19.42
C ASP A 142 16.56 29.47 19.74
N PHE A 143 16.29 28.17 19.88
CA PHE A 143 14.98 27.67 20.24
C PHE A 143 14.88 27.54 21.75
N LEU A 144 13.75 27.95 22.32
CA LEU A 144 13.45 27.70 23.72
C LEU A 144 13.16 26.20 23.91
N GLY A 145 14.16 25.43 24.31
CA GLY A 145 14.03 23.99 24.57
C GLY A 145 14.52 23.12 23.40
N GLN A 146 13.74 22.10 23.03
CA GLN A 146 14.11 21.21 21.92
C GLN A 146 13.86 21.90 20.58
N ALA A 147 14.84 21.79 19.67
CA ALA A 147 14.70 22.31 18.32
C ALA A 147 13.50 21.65 17.60
N PRO A 148 12.63 22.43 16.97
CA PRO A 148 11.46 21.91 16.28
C PRO A 148 11.88 21.13 15.03
N GLU A 149 11.24 19.99 14.83
CA GLU A 149 11.37 19.15 13.64
C GLU A 149 9.96 18.82 13.15
N ILE A 150 9.71 18.93 11.85
CA ILE A 150 8.41 18.61 11.26
C ILE A 150 8.56 17.41 10.35
N THR A 151 7.85 16.33 10.67
CA THR A 151 7.83 15.10 9.89
C THR A 151 6.61 15.10 8.97
N LEU A 152 6.85 15.21 7.67
CA LEU A 152 5.83 15.20 6.62
C LEU A 152 5.76 13.83 5.94
N PRO A 153 4.62 13.48 5.32
CA PRO A 153 4.57 12.34 4.40
C PRO A 153 5.62 12.46 3.28
N HIS A 154 6.19 11.34 2.83
CA HIS A 154 7.26 11.33 1.82
C HIS A 154 6.87 11.96 0.46
N ASP A 155 5.60 11.88 0.08
CA ASP A 155 5.07 12.48 -1.14
C ASP A 155 4.88 14.00 -1.04
N GLN A 156 5.01 14.57 0.16
CA GLN A 156 4.92 16.01 0.36
C GLN A 156 6.32 16.65 0.40
N PRO A 157 6.50 17.79 -0.29
CA PRO A 157 7.77 18.48 -0.29
C PRO A 157 8.07 19.00 1.13
N ALA A 158 9.34 18.96 1.53
CA ALA A 158 9.86 19.53 2.79
C ALA A 158 9.82 21.06 2.78
N THR A 159 8.61 21.59 2.65
CA THR A 159 8.31 23.01 2.53
C THR A 159 7.46 23.42 3.71
N PHE A 160 7.58 24.67 4.11
CA PHE A 160 6.81 25.24 5.20
C PHE A 160 6.71 26.75 4.99
N ASP A 161 5.67 27.35 5.54
CA ASP A 161 5.46 28.79 5.53
C ASP A 161 5.38 29.33 6.96
N ILE A 162 5.94 30.51 7.18
CA ILE A 162 5.79 31.26 8.43
C ILE A 162 4.55 32.14 8.27
N THR A 163 3.45 31.74 8.92
CA THR A 163 2.16 32.44 8.80
C THR A 163 2.11 33.70 9.64
N GLU A 164 2.76 33.68 10.79
CA GLU A 164 2.81 34.81 11.72
C GLU A 164 4.15 34.82 12.44
N VAL A 165 4.71 36.01 12.62
CA VAL A 165 5.90 36.24 13.43
C VAL A 165 5.75 37.53 14.23
N SER A 166 6.02 37.43 15.53
CA SER A 166 6.01 38.53 16.48
C SER A 166 7.33 38.54 17.24
N PHE A 167 7.91 39.71 17.44
CA PHE A 167 9.16 39.91 18.17
C PHE A 167 8.92 40.92 19.30
N ASP A 168 9.31 40.53 20.52
CA ASP A 168 9.31 41.37 21.72
C ASP A 168 10.75 41.84 22.01
N PRO A 169 11.11 43.08 21.67
CA PRO A 169 12.45 43.62 21.88
C PRO A 169 12.79 43.86 23.35
N GLU A 170 11.79 43.94 24.25
CA GLU A 170 12.07 44.13 25.68
C GLU A 170 12.56 42.82 26.33
N LYS A 171 12.18 41.69 25.75
CA LYS A 171 12.51 40.35 26.26
C LYS A 171 13.50 39.57 25.40
N ASP A 172 13.91 40.11 24.26
CA ASP A 172 14.67 39.41 23.22
C ASP A 172 14.04 38.06 22.83
N THR A 173 12.71 38.00 22.78
CA THR A 173 11.96 36.78 22.43
C THR A 173 11.15 36.99 21.17
N PHE A 174 11.02 35.93 20.37
CA PHE A 174 10.11 35.89 19.24
C PHE A 174 9.13 34.73 19.38
N THR A 175 7.98 34.86 18.75
CA THR A 175 7.00 33.78 18.59
C THR A 175 6.64 33.71 17.12
N ALA A 176 6.64 32.50 16.56
CA ALA A 176 6.29 32.28 15.17
C ALA A 176 5.35 31.08 15.03
N ASN A 177 4.33 31.25 14.19
CA ASN A 177 3.44 30.17 13.78
C ASN A 177 3.90 29.65 12.42
N LEU A 178 4.09 28.33 12.31
CA LEU A 178 4.53 27.66 11.10
C LEU A 178 3.42 26.74 10.59
N SER A 179 3.27 26.67 9.27
CA SER A 179 2.39 25.71 8.59
C SER A 179 3.22 24.88 7.62
N ALA A 180 2.99 23.56 7.63
CA ALA A 180 3.66 22.62 6.75
C ALA A 180 2.68 21.54 6.26
N PRO A 181 2.75 21.13 4.99
CA PRO A 181 3.60 21.68 3.94
C PRO A 181 3.18 23.09 3.55
N SER A 182 4.00 23.78 2.75
CA SER A 182 3.69 25.12 2.26
C SER A 182 2.31 25.12 1.59
N GLY A 183 1.38 25.90 2.14
CA GLY A 183 0.06 26.11 1.58
C GLY A 183 0.21 27.18 0.51
N GLY A 184 0.65 26.78 -0.69
CA GLY A 184 0.96 27.69 -1.78
C GLY A 184 -0.08 28.80 -1.94
N ASN A 185 0.32 30.02 -1.57
CA ASN A 185 -0.38 31.25 -1.91
C ASN A 185 0.10 31.77 -3.26
#